data_AF-A0A2K3M6F8-F1
#
_entry.id   AF-A0A2K3M6F8-F1
#
_cell.length_a   1.000
_cell.length_b   1.000
_cell.length_c   1.000
_cell.angle_alpha   90.00
_cell.angle_beta   90.00
_cell.angle_gamma   90.00
#
_symmetry.space_group_name_H-M   'P 1'
#
loop_
_entity.id
_entity.type
_entity.pdbx_description
1 polymer ?
#
loop_
_entity_poly.entity_id
_entity_poly.type
_entity_poly.pdbx_seq_one_letter_code
_entity_poly.pdbx_strand_id
1 'polypeptide(L)'
;MDSNDSGRVISGPTNPMVTPLLTDHYQFTMAYAYWKASKHQERAVFDLYFRKNPFGGEYTIFAGLEECVRFISNYKISEDQIHFIKNNLPPSCE
;
A
#
# COMPACT_ATOMS: atom_id res chain seq x y z
N MET A 1 -9.40 28.41 -22.22
CA MET A 1 -10.83 28.49 -21.89
C MET A 1 -11.48 27.24 -22.46
N ASP A 2 -11.79 26.17 -21.75
CA ASP A 2 -11.62 25.75 -20.36
C ASP A 2 -11.60 24.23 -20.42
N SER A 3 -10.50 23.60 -19.99
CA SER A 3 -10.49 22.17 -19.69
C SER A 3 -10.53 22.07 -18.18
N ASN A 4 -11.75 22.20 -17.65
CA ASN A 4 -12.05 22.03 -16.24
C ASN A 4 -11.77 20.57 -15.85
N ASP A 5 -10.51 20.25 -15.53
CA ASP A 5 -10.12 19.00 -14.90
C ASP A 5 -10.72 18.99 -13.49
N SER A 6 -11.98 18.58 -13.43
CA SER A 6 -12.68 18.33 -12.18
C SER A 6 -12.04 17.08 -11.59
N GLY A 7 -10.95 17.27 -10.85
CA GLY A 7 -10.19 16.22 -10.20
C GLY A 7 -11.15 15.23 -9.55
N ARG A 8 -11.25 14.03 -10.14
CA ARG A 8 -12.25 13.03 -9.77
C ARG A 8 -11.98 12.65 -8.31
N VAL A 9 -12.89 13.01 -7.41
CA VAL A 9 -12.81 12.59 -6.01
C VAL A 9 -13.00 11.07 -5.98
N ILE A 10 -11.92 10.33 -5.77
CA ILE A 10 -11.95 8.87 -5.68
C ILE A 10 -12.41 8.51 -4.27
N SER A 11 -13.63 7.96 -4.14
CA SER A 11 -14.12 7.48 -2.85
C SER A 11 -13.24 6.34 -2.32
N GLY A 12 -13.18 6.22 -0.99
CA GLY A 12 -12.35 5.24 -0.29
C GLY A 12 -12.63 3.78 -0.65
N PRO A 13 -11.79 2.86 -0.15
CA PRO A 13 -11.97 1.42 -0.36
C PRO A 13 -13.35 0.97 0.13
N THR A 14 -13.95 0.02 -0.58
CA THR A 14 -15.28 -0.53 -0.26
C THR A 14 -15.22 -1.45 0.94
N ASN A 15 -14.08 -2.11 1.18
CA ASN A 15 -13.89 -2.99 2.33
C ASN A 15 -13.27 -2.24 3.52
N PRO A 16 -13.98 -2.13 4.67
CA PRO A 16 -13.50 -1.39 5.84
C PRO A 16 -12.27 -2.04 6.52
N MET A 17 -11.96 -3.31 6.22
CA MET A 17 -10.79 -3.99 6.76
C MET A 17 -9.50 -3.63 6.04
N VAL A 18 -9.60 -3.01 4.86
CA VAL A 18 -8.44 -2.58 4.07
C VAL A 18 -7.89 -1.28 4.67
N THR A 19 -6.94 -1.43 5.58
CA THR A 19 -6.27 -0.33 6.29
C THR A 19 -4.77 -0.34 6.00
N PRO A 20 -4.05 0.77 6.24
CA PRO A 20 -2.59 0.80 6.11
C PRO A 20 -1.84 -0.23 6.98
N LEU A 21 -2.44 -0.66 8.09
CA LEU A 21 -1.88 -1.70 8.97
C LEU A 21 -2.12 -3.12 8.45
N LEU A 22 -2.93 -3.31 7.39
CA LEU A 22 -3.07 -4.59 6.71
C LEU A 22 -1.84 -4.84 5.82
N THR A 23 -0.70 -5.03 6.47
CA THR A 23 0.59 -5.31 5.87
C THR A 23 1.38 -6.21 6.80
N ASP A 24 2.39 -6.89 6.27
CA ASP A 24 3.34 -7.58 7.12
C ASP A 24 4.19 -6.57 7.93
N HIS A 25 4.66 -7.00 9.11
CA HIS A 25 5.53 -6.19 9.97
C HIS A 25 6.89 -5.89 9.31
N TYR A 26 7.30 -6.75 8.38
CA TYR A 26 8.56 -6.59 7.64
C TYR A 26 8.56 -5.30 6.80
N GLN A 27 7.44 -4.90 6.19
CA GLN A 27 7.36 -3.65 5.41
C GLN A 27 7.73 -2.42 6.24
N PHE A 28 7.32 -2.35 7.52
CA PHE A 28 7.66 -1.22 8.39
C PHE A 28 9.15 -1.21 8.77
N THR A 29 9.70 -2.37 9.12
CA THR A 29 11.13 -2.48 9.46
C THR A 29 12.02 -2.20 8.24
N MET A 30 11.60 -2.60 7.04
CA MET A 30 12.26 -2.26 5.78
C MET A 30 12.18 -0.77 5.44
N ALA A 31 11.01 -0.16 5.59
CA ALA A 31 10.85 1.28 5.38
C ALA A 31 11.78 2.07 6.31
N TYR A 32 11.88 1.67 7.59
CA TYR A 32 12.82 2.25 8.55
C TYR A 32 14.28 2.06 8.12
N ALA A 33 14.66 0.87 7.68
CA ALA A 33 16.02 0.60 7.19
C ALA A 33 16.38 1.46 5.97
N TYR A 34 15.47 1.61 4.99
CA TYR A 34 15.68 2.48 3.84
C TYR A 34 15.73 3.97 4.22
N TRP A 35 14.95 4.38 5.22
CA TRP A 35 15.01 5.73 5.74
C TRP A 35 16.37 6.02 6.40
N LYS A 36 16.84 5.15 7.32
CA LYS A 36 18.16 5.28 7.96
C LYS A 36 19.31 5.22 6.96
N ALA A 37 19.19 4.43 5.90
CA ALA A 37 20.19 4.36 4.83
C ALA A 37 20.10 5.51 3.81
N SER A 38 19.18 6.46 3.98
CA SER A 38 18.90 7.56 3.02
C SER A 38 18.53 7.08 1.61
N LYS A 39 17.95 5.88 1.49
CA LYS A 39 17.54 5.25 0.22
C LYS A 39 16.04 5.29 -0.05
N HIS A 40 15.24 5.76 0.91
CA HIS A 40 13.78 5.80 0.81
C HIS A 40 13.22 6.63 -0.36
N GLN A 41 14.05 7.48 -0.99
CA GLN A 41 13.69 8.27 -2.17
C GLN A 41 14.24 7.69 -3.49
N GLU A 42 14.99 6.58 -3.43
CA GLU A 42 15.48 5.91 -4.63
C GLU A 42 14.31 5.30 -5.41
N ARG A 43 14.38 5.38 -6.74
CA ARG A 43 13.35 4.82 -7.61
C ARG A 43 13.42 3.29 -7.58
N ALA A 44 12.33 2.66 -7.16
CA ALA A 44 12.14 1.21 -7.23
C ALA A 44 11.03 0.86 -8.23
N VAL A 45 11.10 -0.37 -8.77
CA VAL A 45 10.07 -0.95 -9.66
C VAL A 45 9.69 -2.31 -9.10
N PHE A 46 8.38 -2.59 -9.02
CA PHE A 46 7.82 -3.84 -8.51
C PHE A 46 6.85 -4.42 -9.53
N ASP A 47 6.96 -5.72 -9.79
CA ASP A 47 6.08 -6.47 -10.69
C ASP A 47 5.21 -7.45 -9.92
N LEU A 48 3.92 -7.49 -10.26
CA LEU A 48 2.95 -8.43 -9.71
C LEU A 48 2.60 -9.49 -10.75
N TYR A 49 2.89 -10.75 -10.44
CA TYR A 49 2.53 -11.89 -11.27
C TYR A 49 2.31 -13.14 -10.40
N PHE A 50 1.55 -14.10 -10.91
CA PHE A 50 1.45 -15.43 -10.32
C PHE A 50 2.33 -16.41 -11.09
N ARG A 51 2.88 -17.43 -10.41
CA ARG A 51 3.79 -18.41 -11.02
C ARG A 51 3.07 -19.55 -11.74
N LYS A 52 1.81 -19.81 -11.37
CA LYS A 52 0.98 -20.88 -11.91
C LYS A 52 -0.45 -20.37 -12.01
N ASN A 53 -1.14 -20.73 -13.10
CA ASN A 53 -2.56 -20.44 -13.21
C ASN A 53 -3.33 -21.13 -12.07
N PRO A 54 -4.28 -20.42 -11.43
CA PRO A 54 -5.13 -21.00 -10.43
C PRO A 54 -6.04 -22.08 -11.06
N PHE A 55 -6.45 -23.07 -10.24
CA PHE A 55 -7.37 -24.14 -10.63
C PHE A 55 -6.92 -25.03 -11.81
N GLY A 56 -5.65 -24.96 -12.22
CA GLY A 56 -5.14 -25.73 -13.37
C GLY A 56 -5.65 -25.25 -14.72
N GLY A 57 -6.22 -24.05 -14.80
CA GLY A 57 -6.72 -23.46 -16.04
C GLY A 57 -5.62 -22.94 -16.96
N GLU A 58 -5.96 -22.67 -18.22
CA GLU A 58 -5.04 -22.13 -19.23
C GLU A 58 -4.97 -20.59 -19.22
N TYR A 59 -5.97 -19.93 -18.63
CA TYR A 59 -6.05 -18.48 -18.54
C TYR A 59 -6.56 -18.02 -17.18
N THR A 60 -6.27 -16.76 -16.84
CA THR A 60 -6.71 -16.11 -15.60
C THR A 60 -7.26 -14.73 -15.93
N ILE A 61 -8.42 -14.40 -15.35
CA ILE A 61 -9.03 -13.08 -15.47
C ILE A 61 -8.69 -12.28 -14.22
N PHE A 62 -8.18 -11.06 -14.40
CA PHE A 62 -7.89 -10.15 -13.31
C PHE A 62 -9.14 -9.34 -12.92
N ALA A 63 -9.39 -9.22 -11.61
CA ALA A 63 -10.43 -8.38 -11.05
C ALA A 63 -9.89 -7.72 -9.76
N GLY A 64 -10.35 -6.51 -9.45
CA GLY A 64 -9.98 -5.77 -8.23
C GLY A 64 -9.10 -4.53 -8.43
N LEU A 65 -8.74 -4.17 -9.66
CA LEU A 65 -7.93 -2.97 -9.94
C LEU A 65 -8.49 -1.69 -9.30
N GLU A 66 -9.81 -1.51 -9.42
CA GLU A 66 -10.49 -0.33 -8.91
C GLU A 66 -10.31 -0.19 -7.39
N GLU A 67 -10.45 -1.29 -6.65
CA GLU A 67 -10.27 -1.29 -5.19
C GLU A 67 -8.81 -0.94 -4.80
N CYS A 68 -7.83 -1.46 -5.55
CA CYS A 68 -6.42 -1.09 -5.35
C CYS A 68 -6.20 0.42 -5.56
N VAL A 69 -6.79 1.00 -6.61
CA VAL A 69 -6.69 2.44 -6.88
C VAL A 69 -7.35 3.24 -5.75
N ARG A 70 -8.55 2.85 -5.32
CA ARG A 70 -9.28 3.50 -4.21
C ARG A 70 -8.48 3.49 -2.92
N PHE A 71 -7.82 2.37 -2.61
CA PHE A 71 -6.96 2.24 -1.44
C PHE A 71 -5.75 3.17 -1.51
N ILE A 72 -4.99 3.16 -2.60
CA ILE A 72 -3.77 3.98 -2.76
C ILE A 72 -4.13 5.47 -2.76
N SER A 73 -5.20 5.87 -3.45
CA SER A 73 -5.65 7.27 -3.51
C SER A 73 -6.11 7.83 -2.16
N ASN A 74 -6.52 6.97 -1.22
CA ASN A 74 -6.99 7.36 0.10
C ASN A 74 -6.05 6.90 1.23
N TYR A 75 -4.83 6.50 0.90
CA TYR A 75 -3.89 5.94 1.85
C TYR A 75 -3.44 6.98 2.88
N LYS A 76 -3.83 6.78 4.15
CA LYS A 76 -3.46 7.64 5.28
C LYS A 76 -3.34 6.81 6.54
N ILE A 77 -2.24 6.96 7.27
CA ILE A 77 -2.03 6.34 8.57
C ILE A 77 -2.60 7.28 9.64
N SER A 78 -3.48 6.76 10.51
CA SER A 78 -4.05 7.54 11.62
C SER A 78 -3.09 7.62 12.82
N GLU A 79 -3.31 8.57 13.72
CA GLU A 79 -2.46 8.74 14.91
C GLU A 79 -2.44 7.49 15.80
N ASP A 80 -3.59 6.83 15.98
CA ASP A 80 -3.69 5.58 16.75
C ASP A 80 -2.84 4.46 16.12
N GLN A 81 -2.79 4.40 14.79
CA GLN A 81 -1.97 3.44 14.05
C GLN A 81 -0.49 3.76 14.19
N ILE A 82 -0.11 5.05 14.18
CA ILE A 82 1.28 5.48 14.46
C ILE A 82 1.69 5.05 15.87
N HIS A 83 0.83 5.26 16.87
CA HIS A 83 1.10 4.85 18.24
C HIS A 83 1.26 3.32 18.35
N PHE A 84 0.39 2.57 17.68
CA PHE A 84 0.52 1.11 17.58
C PHE A 84 1.85 0.68 16.97
N ILE A 85 2.27 1.27 15.84
CA ILE A 85 3.55 0.94 15.19
C ILE A 85 4.73 1.25 16.12
N LYS A 86 4.74 2.43 16.77
CA LYS A 86 5.80 2.82 17.71
C LYS A 86 5.95 1.84 18.88
N ASN A 87 4.84 1.36 19.44
CA ASN A 87 4.86 0.41 20.55
C ASN A 87 5.32 -1.00 20.15
N ASN A 88 5.18 -1.37 18.87
CA ASN A 88 5.53 -2.69 18.36
C ASN A 88 6.89 -2.74 17.63
N LEU A 89 7.51 -1.59 17.37
CA LEU A 89 8.87 -1.53 16.86
C LEU A 89 9.88 -1.65 18.02
N PRO A 90 11.10 -2.17 17.77
CA PRO A 90 12.14 -2.22 18.78
C PRO A 90 12.44 -0.82 19.36
N PRO A 91 12.76 -0.70 20.66
CA PRO A 91 13.09 0.58 21.29
C PRO A 91 14.39 1.22 20.75
N SER A 92 15.13 0.51 19.90
CA SER A 92 16.29 1.03 19.15
C SER A 92 15.90 1.81 17.89
N CYS A 93 14.63 1.82 17.51
CA CYS A 93 14.10 2.67 16.44
C CYS A 93 13.87 4.09 17.00
N GLU A 94 14.47 5.08 16.34
CA GLU A 94 14.32 6.51 16.65
C GLU A 94 12.95 7.07 16.22
#